data_AF-A0A1G6NLF5-F1
#
_entry.id   AF-A0A1G6NLF5-F1
#
_cell.length_a   1.000
_cell.length_b   1.000
_cell.length_c   1.000
_cell.angle_alpha   90.00
_cell.angle_beta   90.00
_cell.angle_gamma   90.00
#
_symmetry.space_group_name_H-M   'P 1'
#
loop_
_entity.id
_entity.type
_entity.pdbx_description
1 polymer ?
#
loop_
_entity_poly.entity_id
_entity_poly.type
_entity_poly.pdbx_seq_one_letter_code
_entity_poly.pdbx_strand_id
1 'polypeptide(L)' 'MSTGFNYDIIMEKMHHKYAVPIIAAKRAQEIKNDKDMKEPNKYHANKNYLDEAFVDIQKGKTIIRDVDKIDEIKTKLK' A
#
# COMPACT_ATOMS: atom_id res chain seq x y z
N MET A 1 0.47 -4.30 -20.34
CA MET A 1 1.18 -3.25 -19.59
C MET A 1 1.80 -3.92 -18.38
N SER A 2 3.13 -3.84 -18.21
CA SER A 2 3.78 -4.36 -17.00
C SER A 2 3.65 -3.30 -15.91
N THR A 3 2.91 -3.60 -14.85
CA THR A 3 2.61 -2.65 -13.76
C THR A 3 3.78 -2.43 -12.79
N GLY A 4 4.96 -3.03 -13.05
CA GLY A 4 6.18 -2.78 -12.28
C GLY A 4 6.17 -3.33 -10.84
N PHE A 5 5.10 -4.02 -10.43
CA PHE A 5 4.99 -4.72 -9.14
C PHE A 5 4.56 -6.17 -9.34
N ASN A 6 4.96 -7.04 -8.41
CA ASN A 6 4.52 -8.44 -8.39
C ASN A 6 3.61 -8.69 -7.19
N TYR A 7 2.33 -8.96 -7.46
CA TYR A 7 1.31 -9.17 -6.44
C TYR A 7 1.51 -10.46 -5.64
N ASP A 8 2.08 -11.50 -6.25
CA ASP A 8 2.33 -12.78 -5.57
C ASP A 8 3.38 -12.61 -4.46
N ILE A 9 4.45 -11.87 -4.73
CA ILE A 9 5.49 -11.53 -3.73
C ILE A 9 4.89 -10.73 -2.56
N ILE A 10 3.92 -9.86 -2.85
CA ILE A 10 3.23 -9.08 -1.82
C ILE A 10 2.35 -9.99 -0.96
N MET A 11 1.65 -10.95 -1.57
CA MET A 11 0.82 -11.91 -0.84
C MET A 11 1.63 -12.96 -0.06
N GLU A 12 2.83 -13.34 -0.51
CA GLU A 12 3.74 -14.18 0.27
C GLU A 12 4.21 -13.48 1.56
N LYS A 13 4.45 -12.17 1.49
CA LYS A 13 4.86 -11.37 2.67
C LYS A 13 3.68 -10.99 3.56
N MET A 14 2.48 -10.85 3.00
CA MET A 14 1.27 -10.50 3.73
C MET A 14 0.31 -11.67 3.80
N HIS A 15 0.24 -12.32 4.96
CA HIS A 15 -0.69 -13.41 5.26
C HIS A 15 -2.18 -13.00 5.27
N HIS A 16 -2.49 -11.73 4.95
CA HIS A 16 -3.83 -11.16 4.94
C HIS A 16 -4.19 -10.62 3.55
N LYS A 17 -4.73 -11.50 2.71
CA LYS A 17 -5.10 -11.19 1.31
C LYS A 17 -5.98 -9.95 1.14
N TYR A 18 -6.90 -9.70 2.08
CA TYR A 18 -7.79 -8.53 2.04
C TYR A 18 -7.18 -7.26 2.61
N ALA A 19 -6.11 -7.36 3.40
CA ALA A 19 -5.42 -6.19 3.92
C ALA A 19 -4.63 -5.49 2.81
N VAL A 20 -4.06 -6.26 1.88
CA VAL A 20 -3.24 -5.76 0.77
C VAL A 20 -3.90 -4.61 -0.01
N PRO A 21 -5.13 -4.76 -0.57
CA PRO A 21 -5.78 -3.67 -1.30
C PRO A 21 -6.15 -2.46 -0.41
N ILE A 22 -6.50 -2.70 0.86
CA ILE A 22 -6.84 -1.62 1.81
C ILE A 22 -5.60 -0.76 2.09
N ILE A 23 -4.46 -1.41 2.31
CA ILE A 23 -3.17 -0.76 2.56
C ILE A 23 -2.71 -0.01 1.31
N ALA A 24 -2.81 -0.65 0.14
CA ALA A 24 -2.45 -0.02 -1.13
C ALA A 24 -3.28 1.25 -1.39
N ALA A 25 -4.58 1.21 -1.13
CA ALA A 25 -5.46 2.37 -1.27
C ALA A 25 -5.09 3.50 -0.29
N LYS A 26 -4.88 3.17 1.00
CA LYS A 26 -4.47 4.15 2.03
C LYS A 26 -3.13 4.79 1.66
N ARG A 27 -2.16 3.98 1.23
CA ARG A 27 -0.84 4.46 0.84
C ARG A 27 -0.87 5.32 -0.42
N ALA A 28 -1.67 4.95 -1.42
CA ALA A 28 -1.89 5.77 -2.61
C ALA A 28 -2.48 7.15 -2.26
N GLN A 29 -3.40 7.20 -1.29
CA GLN A 29 -3.97 8.45 -0.79
C GLN A 29 -2.91 9.32 -0.08
N GLU A 30 -2.03 8.73 0.73
CA GLU A 30 -0.91 9.46 1.35
C GLU A 30 0.05 10.03 0.31
N ILE A 31 0.42 9.25 -0.71
CA ILE A 31 1.30 9.70 -1.81
C ILE A 31 0.66 10.86 -2.56
N LYS A 32 -0.65 10.79 -2.82
CA LYS A 32 -1.40 11.87 -3.45
C LYS A 32 -1.37 13.13 -2.58
N ASN A 33 -1.73 13.03 -1.31
CA ASN A 33 -1.76 14.17 -0.39
C ASN A 33 -0.39 14.84 -0.22
N ASP A 34 0.69 14.06 -0.13
CA ASP A 34 2.06 14.57 0.01
C ASP A 34 2.52 15.30 -1.27
N LYS A 35 2.13 14.80 -2.46
CA LYS A 35 2.38 15.48 -3.73
C LYS A 35 1.55 16.75 -3.89
N ASP A 36 0.28 16.71 -3.52
CA ASP A 36 -0.61 17.88 -3.56
C ASP A 36 -0.11 18.98 -2.58
N MET A 37 0.46 18.63 -1.43
CA MET A 37 1.11 19.59 -0.53
C MET A 37 2.41 20.18 -1.11
N LYS A 38 3.23 19.38 -1.79
CA LYS A 38 4.53 19.82 -2.32
C LYS A 38 4.43 20.60 -3.63
N GLU A 39 3.45 20.27 -4.48
CA GLU A 39 3.28 20.88 -5.79
C GLU A 39 1.81 21.26 -6.07
N PRO A 40 1.21 22.18 -5.28
CA PRO A 40 -0.24 22.49 -5.34
C PRO A 40 -0.71 23.02 -6.71
N ASN A 41 0.20 23.51 -7.56
CA ASN A 41 -0.10 24.07 -8.88
C ASN A 41 0.16 23.10 -10.05
N LYS A 42 0.58 21.85 -9.80
CA LYS A 42 0.77 20.85 -10.86
C LYS A 42 -0.41 19.90 -10.89
N TYR A 43 -1.16 19.96 -11.97
CA TYR A 43 -2.25 19.02 -12.23
C TYR A 43 -1.67 17.64 -12.57
N HIS A 44 -1.69 16.71 -11.62
CA HIS A 44 -1.21 15.34 -11.81
C HIS A 44 -2.32 14.41 -12.34
N ALA A 45 -2.90 14.73 -13.49
CA ALA A 45 -4.07 14.01 -14.04
C ALA A 45 -3.84 12.53 -14.40
N ASN A 46 -2.59 12.06 -14.49
CA ASN A 46 -2.28 10.72 -15.03
C ASN A 46 -1.27 9.92 -14.19
N LYS A 47 -1.01 10.29 -12.92
CA LYS A 47 -0.13 9.48 -12.07
C LYS A 47 -0.92 8.33 -11.45
N ASN A 48 -0.50 7.10 -11.76
CA ASN A 48 -1.08 5.90 -11.19
C ASN A 48 -0.49 5.65 -9.79
N TYR A 49 -1.00 6.39 -8.80
CA TYR A 49 -0.52 6.32 -7.41
C TYR A 49 -0.67 4.93 -6.78
N LEU A 50 -1.58 4.13 -7.33
CA LEU A 50 -1.79 2.75 -6.92
C LEU A 50 -0.57 1.87 -7.24
N ASP A 51 0.04 2.04 -8.42
CA ASP A 51 1.23 1.29 -8.83
C ASP A 51 2.43 1.68 -7.95
N GLU A 52 2.58 2.98 -7.65
CA GLU A 52 3.62 3.47 -6.72
C GLU A 52 3.43 2.87 -5.31
N ALA A 53 2.19 2.79 -4.83
CA ALA A 53 1.87 2.19 -3.53
C ALA A 53 2.20 0.69 -3.49
N PHE A 54 1.88 -0.07 -4.55
CA PHE A 54 2.23 -1.49 -4.61
C PHE A 54 3.74 -1.73 -4.65
N VAL A 55 4.50 -0.87 -5.35
CA VAL A 55 5.97 -0.92 -5.35
C VAL A 55 6.55 -0.62 -3.96
N ASP A 56 6.00 0.36 -3.26
CA ASP A 56 6.42 0.71 -1.89
C ASP A 56 6.14 -0.43 -0.90
N ILE A 57 5.00 -1.09 -1.04
CA ILE A 57 4.62 -2.27 -0.26
C ILE A 57 5.58 -3.43 -0.55
N GLN A 58 5.85 -3.74 -1.82
CA GLN A 58 6.76 -4.82 -2.20
C GLN A 58 8.18 -4.62 -1.65
N LYS A 59 8.66 -3.37 -1.65
CA LYS A 59 9.97 -2.96 -1.11
C LYS A 59 10.01 -2.89 0.42
N GLY A 60 8.89 -3.09 1.11
CA GLY A 60 8.81 -3.00 2.58
C GLY A 60 8.97 -1.58 3.13
N LYS A 61 8.77 -0.54 2.30
CA LYS A 61 8.85 0.86 2.74
C LYS A 61 7.60 1.33 3.50
N THR A 62 6.51 0.58 3.42
CA THR A 62 5.28 0.85 4.15
C THR A 62 5.25 0.03 5.43
N ILE A 63 5.27 0.68 6.59
CA ILE A 63 5.13 0.03 7.89
C ILE A 63 3.64 -0.16 8.16
N ILE A 64 3.17 -1.41 8.12
CA ILE A 64 1.76 -1.74 8.23
C ILE A 64 1.42 -2.08 9.69
N ARG A 65 1.30 -1.05 10.53
CA ARG A 65 1.01 -1.21 11.97
C ARG A 65 -0.33 -1.91 12.27
N ASP A 66 -1.30 -1.85 11.34
CA ASP A 66 -2.62 -2.42 11.57
C ASP A 66 -2.71 -3.91 11.21
N VAL A 67 -1.78 -4.44 10.39
CA VAL A 67 -1.74 -5.89 10.09
C VAL A 67 -1.16 -6.68 11.26
N ASP A 68 -0.15 -6.14 11.94
CA ASP A 68 0.41 -6.74 13.16
C ASP A 68 -0.68 -6.89 14.25
N LYS A 69 -1.59 -5.91 14.35
CA LYS A 69 -2.74 -5.98 15.26
C LYS A 69 -3.76 -7.05 14.85
N ILE A 70 -3.95 -7.30 13.55
CA ILE A 70 -4.82 -8.37 13.07
C ILE A 70 -4.25 -9.74 13.46
N ASP A 71 -2.92 -9.91 13.40
CA ASP A 71 -2.26 -11.13 13.87
C ASP A 71 -2.39 -11.32 15.39
N GLU A 72 -2.28 -10.25 16.18
CA GLU A 72 -2.55 -10.30 17.63
C GLU A 72 -3.99 -10.75 17.95
N ILE A 73 -4.99 -10.25 17.20
CA ILE A 73 -6.39 -10.65 17.36
C ILE A 73 -6.60 -12.12 17.01
N LYS A 74 -5.97 -12.60 15.93
CA LYS A 74 -6.06 -14.00 15.49
C LYS A 74 -5.50 -14.96 16.54
N THR A 75 -4.47 -14.55 17.26
CA THR A 75 -3.84 -15.35 18.33
C THR A 75 -4.72 -15.44 19.59
N LYS A 76 -5.56 -14.44 19.87
CA LYS A 76 -6.45 -14.39 21.04
C LYS A 76 -7.76 -15.17 20.90
N LEU A 77 -8.07 -15.66 19.70
CA LEU A 77 -9.28 -16.43 19.40
C LEU A 77 -9.08 -17.96 19.47
N LYS A 78 -7.90 -18.42 19.91
CA LYS A 78 -7.60 -19.83 20.22
C LYS A 78 -7.74 -20.10 21.71
#